data_AF-A0A815KDN9-F1
#
_entry.id   AF-A0A815KDN9-F1
#
_cell.length_a   1.000
_cell.length_b   1.000
_cell.length_c   1.000
_cell.angle_alpha   90.00
_cell.angle_beta   90.00
_cell.angle_gamma   90.00
#
_symmetry.space_group_name_H-M   'P 1'
#
loop_
_entity.id
_entity.type
_entity.pdbx_description
1 polymer ?
#
loop_
_entity_poly.entity_id
_entity_poly.type
_entity_poly.pdbx_seq_one_letter_code
_entity_poly.pdbx_strand_id
1 'polypeptide(L)' 'MFSLLVNIPVNAKWSQNGVTIAGGHGDRNATNQFNEPRGLFVDDDQTVVIADWGNHRIMQWKNSDTT' A
#
# COMPACT_ATOMS: atom_id res chain seq x y z
N MET A 1 -13.89 -2.19 -31.10
CA MET A 1 -13.03 -2.28 -29.91
C MET A 1 -13.20 -0.98 -29.13
N PHE A 2 -13.95 -0.99 -28.03
CA PHE A 2 -14.18 0.21 -27.22
C PHE A 2 -13.10 0.29 -26.14
N SER A 3 -12.28 1.34 -26.19
CA SER A 3 -11.42 1.71 -25.07
C SER A 3 -12.31 2.28 -23.96
N LEU A 4 -12.28 1.66 -22.78
CA LEU A 4 -12.93 2.22 -21.60
C LEU A 4 -12.07 3.39 -21.11
N LEU A 5 -12.40 4.60 -21.56
CA LEU A 5 -11.85 5.81 -20.94
C LEU A 5 -12.51 5.93 -19.57
N VAL A 6 -11.70 5.81 -18.50
CA VAL A 6 -12.17 6.07 -17.14
C VAL A 6 -12.55 7.55 -17.06
N ASN A 7 -13.84 7.85 -16.93
CA ASN A 7 -14.33 9.22 -16.75
C ASN A 7 -14.08 9.66 -15.30
N ILE A 8 -12.86 10.11 -15.01
CA ILE A 8 -12.51 10.67 -13.70
C ILE A 8 -12.92 12.15 -13.67
N PRO A 9 -13.92 12.54 -12.85
CA PRO A 9 -14.33 13.93 -12.79
C PRO A 9 -13.23 14.81 -12.18
N VAL A 10 -13.13 16.07 -12.61
CA VAL A 10 -12.09 17.02 -12.16
C VAL A 10 -12.10 17.32 -10.66
N ASN A 11 -13.21 17.00 -9.98
CA ASN A 11 -13.37 17.14 -8.54
C ASN A 11 -13.33 15.80 -7.80
N ALA A 12 -12.91 14.71 -8.46
CA ALA A 12 -12.73 13.42 -7.82
C ALA A 12 -11.83 13.57 -6.60
N LYS A 13 -12.37 13.24 -5.43
CA LYS A 13 -11.59 13.07 -4.21
C LYS A 13 -11.37 11.60 -3.99
N TRP A 14 -10.18 11.24 -3.50
CA TRP A 14 -9.92 9.91 -2.98
C TRP A 14 -10.95 9.60 -1.89
N SER A 15 -11.52 8.39 -1.93
CA SER A 15 -12.43 7.94 -0.88
C SER A 15 -11.70 7.98 0.45
N GLN A 16 -12.22 8.73 1.42
CA GLN A 16 -11.65 8.82 2.77
C GLN A 16 -11.98 7.58 3.62
N ASN A 17 -12.67 6.58 3.06
CA ASN A 17 -13.01 5.33 3.73
C ASN A 17 -11.94 4.24 3.53
N GLY A 18 -10.70 4.62 3.17
CA GLY A 18 -9.60 3.67 3.05
C GLY A 18 -9.24 3.05 4.40
N VAL A 19 -8.86 1.77 4.40
CA VAL A 19 -8.35 1.07 5.58
C VAL A 19 -6.83 1.00 5.46
N THR A 20 -6.13 1.25 6.57
CA THR A 20 -4.69 1.03 6.64
C THR A 20 -4.43 -0.48 6.69
N ILE A 21 -3.87 -1.00 5.61
CA ILE A 21 -3.49 -2.42 5.48
C ILE A 21 -1.97 -2.62 5.49
N ALA A 22 -1.18 -1.63 5.90
CA ALA A 22 0.27 -1.72 6.02
C ALA A 22 0.81 -0.53 6.83
N GLY A 23 1.68 -0.78 7.81
CA GLY A 23 2.39 0.28 8.54
C GLY A 23 1.51 1.07 9.53
N GLY A 24 1.69 2.40 9.55
CA GLY A 24 0.83 3.32 10.31
C GLY A 24 1.23 3.62 11.76
N HIS A 25 2.34 3.06 12.27
CA HIS A 25 2.71 3.16 13.69
C HIS A 25 4.04 3.88 13.95
N GLY A 26 4.49 4.73 13.01
CA GLY A 26 5.78 5.43 13.08
C GLY A 26 6.84 4.81 12.15
N ASP A 27 8.07 5.31 12.28
CA ASP A 27 9.15 5.17 11.30
C ASP A 27 10.30 4.24 11.73
N ARG A 28 10.04 3.32 12.67
CA ARG A 28 11.05 2.40 13.20
C ARG A 28 10.98 1.03 12.50
N ASN A 29 11.49 -0.01 13.15
CA ASN A 29 11.74 -1.32 12.55
C ASN A 29 10.75 -2.43 13.00
N ALA A 30 9.68 -2.10 13.73
CA ALA A 30 8.65 -3.09 14.06
C ALA A 30 7.93 -3.60 12.80
N THR A 31 7.22 -4.73 12.91
CA THR A 31 6.51 -5.35 11.77
C THR A 31 5.31 -4.54 11.27
N ASN A 32 4.83 -3.58 12.08
CA ASN A 32 3.78 -2.62 11.75
C ASN A 32 4.30 -1.19 11.46
N GLN A 33 5.58 -1.06 11.13
CA GLN A 33 6.26 0.22 10.86
C GLN A 33 7.12 0.13 9.59
N PHE A 34 7.43 1.27 8.99
CA PHE A 34 8.33 1.40 7.85
C PHE A 34 9.31 2.54 8.06
N ASN A 35 10.55 2.37 7.63
CA ASN A 35 11.59 3.38 7.66
C ASN A 35 12.02 3.70 6.22
N GLU A 36 11.66 4.89 5.72
CA GLU A 36 11.94 5.35 4.35
C GLU A 36 11.59 4.33 3.24
N PRO A 37 10.34 3.82 3.15
CA PRO A 37 9.98 2.88 2.09
C PRO A 37 10.05 3.53 0.70
N ARG A 38 10.58 2.82 -0.30
CA ARG A 38 10.84 3.36 -1.65
C ARG A 38 10.12 2.65 -2.80
N GLY A 39 9.52 1.50 -2.54
CA GLY A 39 8.84 0.71 -3.56
C GLY A 39 7.62 0.01 -3.00
N LEU A 40 6.57 -0.08 -3.83
CA LEU A 40 5.30 -0.74 -3.54
C LEU A 40 4.89 -1.56 -4.77
N PHE A 41 4.57 -2.83 -4.55
CA PHE A 41 3.95 -3.70 -5.54
C PHE A 41 2.75 -4.40 -4.91
N VAL A 42 1.70 -4.60 -5.70
CA VAL A 42 0.51 -5.35 -5.28
C VAL A 42 0.31 -6.46 -6.31
N ASP A 43 0.26 -7.71 -5.85
CA ASP A 43 0.01 -8.86 -6.73
C ASP A 43 -1.49 -9.13 -6.94
N ASP A 44 -1.80 -10.10 -7.78
CA ASP A 44 -3.19 -10.48 -8.13
C ASP A 44 -3.97 -11.02 -6.93
N ASP A 45 -3.29 -11.50 -5.88
CA ASP A 45 -3.88 -11.97 -4.61
C ASP A 45 -4.08 -10.81 -3.60
N GLN A 46 -3.85 -9.56 -4.02
CA GLN A 46 -3.87 -8.37 -3.16
C GLN A 46 -2.85 -8.42 -2.02
N THR A 47 -1.76 -9.17 -2.19
CA THR A 47 -0.62 -9.09 -1.28
C THR A 47 0.17 -7.83 -1.62
N VAL A 48 0.44 -7.04 -0.59
CA VAL A 48 1.22 -5.81 -0.69
C VAL A 48 2.67 -6.13 -0.35
N VAL A 49 3.57 -5.83 -1.28
CA VAL A 49 5.02 -5.98 -1.11
C VAL A 49 5.68 -4.61 -1.07
N ILE A 50 6.44 -4.34 -0.01
CA ILE A 50 7.04 -3.02 0.25
C ILE A 50 8.55 -3.17 0.41
N ALA A 51 9.29 -2.34 -0.32
CA ALA A 51 10.73 -2.15 -0.13
C ALA A 51 10.97 -1.13 0.98
N ASP A 52 11.13 -1.63 2.21
CA ASP A 52 11.35 -0.85 3.42
C ASP A 52 12.85 -0.50 3.54
N TRP A 53 13.27 0.45 2.70
CA TRP A 53 14.68 0.70 2.37
C TRP A 53 15.54 1.05 3.59
N GLY A 54 15.04 1.92 4.48
CA GLY A 54 15.77 2.34 5.68
C GLY A 54 15.92 1.22 6.72
N ASN A 55 15.11 0.17 6.63
CA ASN A 55 15.24 -1.03 7.46
C ASN A 55 15.96 -2.18 6.73
N HIS A 56 16.45 -1.96 5.50
CA HIS A 56 17.15 -2.96 4.69
C HIS A 56 16.36 -4.28 4.51
N ARG A 57 15.03 -4.21 4.36
CA ARG A 57 14.15 -5.39 4.25
C ARG A 57 13.08 -5.25 3.18
N ILE A 58 12.50 -6.38 2.81
CA ILE A 58 11.25 -6.47 2.05
C ILE A 58 10.16 -6.98 2.97
N MET A 59 9.02 -6.30 3.00
CA MET A 59 7.86 -6.65 3.82
C MET A 59 6.72 -7.11 2.91
N GLN A 60 5.99 -8.15 3.31
CA GLN A 60 4.78 -8.64 2.63
C GLN A 60 3.61 -8.58 3.61
N TRP A 61 2.49 -8.02 3.18
CA TRP A 61 1.24 -7.97 3.93
C TRP A 61 0.12 -8.53 3.07
N LYS A 62 -0.52 -9.59 3.53
CA LYS A 62 -1.68 -10.14 2.83
C LYS A 62 -2.92 -9.37 3.23
N ASN A 63 -3.89 -9.29 2.34
CA ASN A 63 -5.18 -8.68 2.64
C ASN A 63 -5.91 -9.37 3.82
N SER A 64 -5.57 -10.63 4.12
CA SER A 64 -6.06 -11.36 5.30
C SER A 64 -5.35 -11.01 6.62
N ASP A 65 -4.22 -10.32 6.57
CA ASP A 65 -3.38 -10.03 7.74
C ASP A 65 -3.85 -8.76 8.49
N THR A 66 -5.12 -8.37 8.33
CA THR A 66 -5.72 -7.26 9.07
C THR A 66 -5.60 -7.52 10.57
N THR A 67 -4.73 -6.74 11.23
CA THR A 67 -4.65 -6.56 12.68
C THR A 67 -5.84 -5.78 13.22
#